data_AF-A0A9E5UKM5-F1
#
_entry.id   AF-A0A9E5UKM5-F1
#
_cell.length_a   1.000
_cell.length_b   1.000
_cell.length_c   1.000
_cell.angle_alpha   90.00
_cell.angle_beta   90.00
_cell.angle_gamma   90.00
#
_symmetry.space_group_name_H-M   'P 1'
#
loop_
_entity.id
_entity.type
_entity.pdbx_description
1 polymer ?
#
loop_
_entity_poly.entity_id
_entity_poly.type
_entity_poly.pdbx_seq_one_letter_code
_entity_poly.pdbx_strand_id
1 'polypeptide(L)'
;GGPAGGGAGREPARGRIVQPALQGEGLELLVFGAPCAIEPGLEALDGVFLAARRDQALSLAFDEEAFDGFHLYDLDFTYRAARQGLRVAVTPEILLHHHSHGSFDARWSPYANRFVAKFPALASSPKPDFVPQRLAFATSGEAAAFSSRLDALCREGEA
;
A
#
# COMPACT_ATOMS: atom_id res chain seq x y z
N GLY A 1 7.28 7.96 -14.82
CA GLY A 1 6.85 7.37 -13.53
C GLY A 1 5.41 6.94 -13.67
N GLY A 2 5.08 5.71 -13.29
CA GLY A 2 3.71 5.21 -13.35
C GLY A 2 3.05 5.08 -11.96
N PRO A 3 1.85 4.50 -11.89
CA PRO A 3 0.93 4.63 -10.77
C PRO A 3 1.35 3.89 -9.47
N ALA A 4 2.08 2.78 -9.51
CA ALA A 4 2.43 2.05 -8.27
C ALA A 4 3.81 2.37 -7.65
N GLY A 5 4.64 3.21 -8.30
CA GLY A 5 5.88 3.71 -7.70
C GLY A 5 5.57 4.93 -6.84
N GLY A 6 5.12 4.73 -5.60
CA GLY A 6 4.78 5.83 -4.68
C GLY A 6 3.74 6.83 -5.20
N GLY A 7 2.91 6.44 -6.18
CA GLY A 7 2.28 7.40 -7.09
C GLY A 7 0.83 7.11 -7.49
N ALA A 8 0.02 6.50 -6.63
CA ALA A 8 -1.42 6.35 -6.86
C ALA A 8 -2.17 7.03 -5.71
N GLY A 9 -2.57 8.29 -5.91
CA GLY A 9 -3.44 9.00 -4.98
C GLY A 9 -3.17 10.50 -4.93
N ARG A 10 -4.21 11.25 -4.60
CA ARG A 10 -4.13 12.68 -4.25
C ARG A 10 -3.42 12.92 -2.91
N GLU A 11 -3.14 11.87 -2.15
CA GLU A 11 -2.49 11.89 -0.85
C GLU A 11 -1.28 10.97 -0.82
N PRO A 12 -0.24 11.26 0.00
CA PRO A 12 0.90 10.38 0.11
C PRO A 12 0.47 9.00 0.62
N ALA A 13 1.20 7.95 0.24
CA ALA A 13 0.95 6.60 0.73
C ALA A 13 0.86 6.54 2.26
N ARG A 14 0.04 5.61 2.78
CA ARG A 14 -0.19 5.35 4.20
C ARG A 14 0.13 3.90 4.53
N GLY A 15 0.87 3.66 5.61
CA GLY A 15 1.14 2.31 6.11
C GLY A 15 2.59 2.06 6.49
N ARG A 16 2.88 0.83 6.88
CA ARG A 16 4.20 0.40 7.33
C ARG A 16 4.46 -1.03 6.87
N ILE A 17 5.69 -1.34 6.50
CA ILE A 17 6.08 -2.69 6.07
C ILE A 17 7.53 -2.97 6.45
N VAL A 18 7.78 -4.17 6.95
CA VAL A 18 9.13 -4.67 7.20
C VAL A 18 9.59 -5.45 5.97
N GLN A 19 10.80 -5.21 5.51
CA GLN A 19 11.42 -5.96 4.41
C GLN A 19 12.93 -6.15 4.67
N PRO A 20 13.63 -7.02 3.91
CA PRO A 20 15.08 -7.08 3.97
C PRO A 20 15.71 -5.70 3.74
N ALA A 21 16.80 -5.40 4.45
CA ALA A 21 17.52 -4.15 4.23
C ALA A 21 18.03 -4.07 2.77
N LEU A 22 17.95 -2.89 2.15
CA LEU A 22 18.51 -2.66 0.81
C LEU A 22 20.04 -2.82 0.77
N GLN A 23 20.71 -2.61 1.90
CA GLN A 23 22.15 -2.69 2.05
C GLN A 23 22.50 -3.38 3.37
N GLY A 24 23.43 -4.34 3.31
CA GLY A 24 23.90 -5.07 4.48
C GLY A 24 22.95 -6.18 4.94
N GLU A 25 23.24 -6.72 6.12
CA GLU A 25 22.43 -7.73 6.79
C GLU A 25 21.33 -7.06 7.63
N GLY A 26 20.17 -7.72 7.75
CA GLY A 26 19.06 -7.27 8.60
C GLY A 26 17.83 -6.83 7.83
N LEU A 27 16.99 -6.03 8.50
CA LEU A 27 15.69 -5.59 8.01
C LEU A 27 15.57 -4.07 8.01
N GLU A 28 14.71 -3.53 7.16
CA GLU A 28 14.24 -2.16 7.23
C GLU A 28 12.73 -2.11 7.42
N LEU A 29 12.28 -1.19 8.28
CA LEU A 29 10.88 -0.77 8.35
C LEU A 29 10.71 0.46 7.47
N LEU A 30 9.87 0.34 6.44
CA LEU A 30 9.38 1.46 5.66
C LEU A 30 8.13 2.03 6.33
N VAL A 31 8.12 3.35 6.50
CA VAL A 31 7.01 4.09 7.09
C VAL A 31 6.50 5.10 6.06
N PHE A 32 5.30 4.81 5.54
CA PHE A 32 4.56 5.64 4.60
C PHE A 32 3.52 6.44 5.40
N GLY A 33 3.91 7.60 5.93
CA GLY A 33 3.13 8.24 6.99
C GLY A 33 3.05 7.36 8.26
N ALA A 34 2.47 7.90 9.33
CA ALA A 34 2.35 7.16 10.60
C ALA A 34 0.87 7.08 11.03
N PRO A 35 0.05 6.25 10.35
CA PRO A 35 -1.32 6.05 10.80
C PRO A 35 -1.29 5.50 12.23
N CYS A 36 -1.97 6.19 13.13
CA CYS A 36 -2.08 5.86 14.55
C CYS A 36 -3.29 4.97 14.85
N ALA A 37 -4.24 4.90 13.91
CA ALA A 37 -5.46 4.12 13.95
C ALA A 37 -5.86 3.68 12.53
N ILE A 38 -6.98 2.97 12.41
CA ILE A 38 -7.55 2.63 11.10
C ILE A 38 -7.85 3.94 10.33
N GLU A 39 -7.18 4.14 9.20
CA GLU A 39 -7.32 5.33 8.35
C GLU A 39 -8.20 5.00 7.14
N PRO A 40 -9.48 5.42 7.12
CA PRO A 40 -10.38 5.19 6.00
C PRO A 40 -10.26 6.24 4.90
N GLY A 41 -10.99 6.02 3.81
CA GLY A 41 -11.14 7.02 2.74
C GLY A 41 -10.01 7.00 1.72
N LEU A 42 -9.17 5.95 1.75
CA LEU A 42 -8.14 5.74 0.74
C LEU A 42 -8.77 5.41 -0.61
N GLU A 43 -8.11 5.83 -1.68
CA GLU A 43 -8.60 5.56 -3.03
C GLU A 43 -8.16 4.20 -3.56
N ALA A 44 -7.04 3.64 -3.09
CA ALA A 44 -6.52 2.33 -3.47
C ALA A 44 -5.53 1.83 -2.41
N LEU A 45 -5.20 0.54 -2.44
CA LEU A 45 -4.20 -0.10 -1.58
C LEU A 45 -3.20 -0.91 -2.41
N ASP A 46 -1.96 -0.98 -1.92
CA ASP A 46 -0.95 -1.93 -2.39
C ASP A 46 -1.31 -3.37 -1.94
N GLY A 47 -1.04 -4.34 -2.82
CA GLY A 47 -1.54 -5.71 -2.76
C GLY A 47 -0.73 -6.70 -1.93
N VAL A 48 0.29 -6.30 -1.16
CA VAL A 48 1.07 -7.24 -0.32
C VAL A 48 0.15 -8.06 0.60
N PHE A 49 -0.90 -7.43 1.15
CA PHE A 49 -1.94 -8.11 1.93
C PHE A 49 -3.24 -7.30 1.87
N LEU A 50 -4.31 -7.95 1.43
CA LEU A 50 -5.65 -7.36 1.40
C LEU A 50 -6.63 -8.28 2.14
N ALA A 51 -7.49 -7.67 2.96
CA ALA A 51 -8.59 -8.34 3.62
C ALA A 51 -9.91 -7.64 3.27
N ALA A 52 -10.93 -8.43 2.92
CA ALA A 52 -12.25 -7.92 2.55
C ALA A 52 -13.35 -8.89 2.99
N ARG A 53 -14.58 -8.39 3.14
CA ARG A 53 -15.75 -9.26 3.33
C ARG A 53 -15.93 -10.11 2.07
N ARG A 54 -16.16 -11.42 2.26
CA ARG A 54 -16.24 -12.40 1.17
C ARG A 54 -17.28 -12.03 0.11
N ASP A 55 -18.48 -11.65 0.53
CA ASP A 55 -19.56 -11.23 -0.36
C ASP A 55 -19.20 -10.00 -1.19
N GLN A 56 -18.57 -8.99 -0.58
CA GLN A 56 -18.09 -7.82 -1.30
C GLN A 56 -16.99 -8.17 -2.30
N ALA A 57 -16.02 -8.99 -1.89
CA ALA A 57 -14.91 -9.40 -2.75
C ALA A 57 -15.39 -10.21 -3.96
N LEU A 58 -16.33 -11.15 -3.75
CA LEU A 58 -16.91 -11.95 -4.82
C LEU A 58 -17.82 -11.12 -5.74
N SER A 59 -18.57 -10.16 -5.19
CA SER A 59 -19.41 -9.26 -5.99
C SER A 59 -18.59 -8.28 -6.83
N LEU A 60 -17.44 -7.82 -6.33
CA LEU A 60 -16.59 -6.87 -7.03
C LEU A 60 -15.69 -7.56 -8.06
N ALA A 61 -15.15 -8.73 -7.69
CA ALA A 61 -14.20 -9.56 -8.45
C ALA A 61 -12.92 -8.83 -8.91
N PHE A 62 -11.87 -9.60 -9.20
CA PHE A 62 -10.72 -9.09 -9.95
C PHE A 62 -11.10 -8.95 -11.43
N ASP A 63 -10.58 -7.90 -12.09
CA ASP A 63 -10.73 -7.73 -13.54
C ASP A 63 -9.59 -8.47 -14.24
N GLU A 64 -9.74 -9.78 -14.36
CA GLU A 64 -8.73 -10.66 -14.97
C GLU A 64 -8.58 -10.42 -16.48
N GLU A 65 -9.56 -9.78 -17.15
CA GLU A 65 -9.46 -9.41 -18.56
C GLU A 65 -8.49 -8.24 -18.76
N ALA A 66 -8.54 -7.23 -17.89
CA ALA A 66 -7.64 -6.09 -17.96
C ALA A 66 -6.29 -6.35 -17.25
N PHE A 67 -6.28 -7.11 -16.16
CA PHE A 67 -5.13 -7.33 -15.29
C PHE A 67 -4.85 -8.84 -15.10
N ASP A 68 -4.49 -9.49 -16.20
CA ASP A 68 -4.14 -10.91 -16.34
C ASP A 68 -2.77 -11.32 -15.76
N GLY A 69 -2.20 -10.52 -14.86
CA GLY A 69 -0.85 -10.72 -14.34
C GLY A 69 -0.64 -10.12 -12.95
N PHE A 70 0.62 -10.02 -12.55
CA PHE A 70 0.98 -9.70 -11.16
C PHE A 70 1.00 -8.20 -10.83
N HIS A 71 0.71 -7.32 -11.78
CA HIS A 71 0.83 -5.88 -11.56
C HIS A 71 -0.52 -5.17 -11.69
N LEU A 72 -0.77 -4.21 -10.79
CA LEU A 72 -1.90 -3.27 -10.80
C LEU A 72 -3.29 -3.90 -10.59
N TYR A 73 -3.40 -5.22 -10.43
CA TYR A 73 -4.67 -5.90 -10.13
C TYR A 73 -5.26 -5.47 -8.78
N ASP A 74 -4.37 -5.19 -7.82
CA ASP A 74 -4.63 -4.72 -6.47
C ASP A 74 -5.14 -3.27 -6.45
N LEU A 75 -4.44 -2.38 -7.17
CA LEU A 75 -4.87 -0.99 -7.34
C LEU A 75 -6.20 -0.92 -8.08
N ASP A 76 -6.40 -1.73 -9.13
CA ASP A 76 -7.69 -1.80 -9.84
C ASP A 76 -8.83 -2.26 -8.93
N PHE A 77 -8.62 -3.37 -8.22
CA PHE A 77 -9.62 -3.93 -7.31
C PHE A 77 -10.02 -2.92 -6.22
N THR A 78 -9.04 -2.34 -5.54
CA THR A 78 -9.30 -1.42 -4.43
C THR A 78 -9.81 -0.06 -4.89
N TYR A 79 -9.38 0.42 -6.05
CA TYR A 79 -9.93 1.63 -6.65
C TYR A 79 -11.39 1.46 -7.04
N ARG A 80 -11.75 0.36 -7.70
CA ARG A 80 -13.16 0.06 -8.00
C ARG A 80 -13.99 -0.11 -6.73
N ALA A 81 -13.44 -0.72 -5.68
CA ALA A 81 -14.11 -0.80 -4.37
C ALA A 81 -14.45 0.59 -3.83
N ALA A 82 -13.48 1.51 -3.80
CA ALA A 82 -13.70 2.89 -3.36
C ALA A 82 -14.73 3.62 -4.23
N ARG A 83 -14.69 3.44 -5.56
CA ARG A 83 -15.67 4.03 -6.49
C ARG A 83 -17.09 3.46 -6.34
N GLN A 84 -17.24 2.25 -5.81
CA GLN A 84 -18.54 1.67 -5.43
C GLN A 84 -19.02 2.11 -4.02
N GLY A 85 -18.31 3.02 -3.36
CA GLY A 85 -18.65 3.52 -2.03
C GLY A 85 -18.26 2.58 -0.90
N LEU A 86 -17.45 1.55 -1.16
CA LEU A 86 -16.90 0.71 -0.10
C LEU A 86 -15.81 1.47 0.66
N ARG A 87 -15.73 1.20 1.97
CA ARG A 87 -14.68 1.75 2.84
C ARG A 87 -13.36 1.02 2.56
N VAL A 88 -12.41 1.73 1.97
CA VAL A 88 -11.02 1.29 1.79
C VAL A 88 -10.16 1.97 2.87
N ALA A 89 -9.34 1.19 3.56
CA ALA A 89 -8.58 1.65 4.72
C ALA A 89 -7.27 0.87 4.91
N VAL A 90 -6.31 1.48 5.60
CA VAL A 90 -5.14 0.79 6.18
C VAL A 90 -5.28 0.72 7.70
N THR A 91 -4.58 -0.24 8.32
CA THR A 91 -4.51 -0.37 9.77
C THR A 91 -3.06 -0.54 10.23
N PRO A 92 -2.62 0.13 11.30
CA PRO A 92 -1.32 -0.13 11.91
C PRO A 92 -1.29 -1.40 12.77
N GLU A 93 -2.45 -1.99 13.06
CA GLU A 93 -2.58 -3.13 13.99
C GLU A 93 -1.97 -4.44 13.46
N ILE A 94 -1.73 -4.52 12.15
CA ILE A 94 -1.12 -5.68 11.50
C ILE A 94 0.19 -5.24 10.86
N LEU A 95 1.31 -5.66 11.43
CA LEU A 95 2.62 -5.45 10.83
C LEU A 95 3.00 -6.65 9.96
N LEU A 96 3.38 -6.36 8.71
CA LEU A 96 3.80 -7.38 7.75
C LEU A 96 5.30 -7.39 7.60
N HIS A 97 5.87 -8.60 7.54
CA HIS A 97 7.23 -8.85 7.08
C HIS A 97 7.19 -9.45 5.69
N HIS A 98 7.59 -8.67 4.70
CA HIS A 98 7.65 -9.05 3.30
C HIS A 98 9.07 -9.46 2.93
N HIS A 99 9.25 -10.73 2.52
CA HIS A 99 10.57 -11.34 2.29
C HIS A 99 11.26 -10.89 0.99
N SER A 100 10.68 -9.93 0.27
CA SER A 100 11.22 -9.43 -0.98
C SER A 100 10.98 -7.93 -1.10
N HIS A 101 11.72 -7.31 -2.02
CA HIS A 101 11.43 -5.96 -2.46
C HIS A 101 10.36 -6.00 -3.57
N GLY A 102 9.56 -4.93 -3.68
CA GLY A 102 8.70 -4.72 -4.84
C GLY A 102 9.53 -4.66 -6.13
N SER A 103 9.03 -5.25 -7.21
CA SER A 103 9.71 -5.28 -8.51
C SER A 103 8.90 -4.54 -9.56
N PHE A 104 9.48 -3.48 -10.13
CA PHE A 104 8.94 -2.78 -11.29
C PHE A 104 9.54 -3.37 -12.57
N ASP A 105 9.18 -4.62 -12.86
CA ASP A 105 9.68 -5.32 -14.05
C ASP A 105 9.17 -4.67 -15.36
N ALA A 106 9.67 -5.16 -16.50
CA ALA A 106 9.27 -4.63 -17.81
C ALA A 106 7.77 -4.75 -18.11
N ARG A 107 7.04 -5.64 -17.43
CA ARG A 107 5.58 -5.83 -17.60
C ARG A 107 4.78 -4.80 -16.83
N TRP A 108 5.36 -4.16 -15.83
CA TRP A 108 4.67 -3.17 -15.02
C TRP A 108 4.16 -1.98 -15.86
N SER A 109 4.98 -1.47 -16.79
CA SER A 109 4.61 -0.31 -17.62
C SER A 109 3.38 -0.57 -18.51
N PRO A 110 3.28 -1.71 -19.20
CA PRO A 110 2.03 -2.12 -19.85
C PRO A 110 0.80 -2.10 -18.93
N TYR A 111 0.86 -2.68 -17.74
CA TYR A 111 -0.26 -2.70 -16.80
C TYR A 111 -0.60 -1.31 -16.26
N ALA A 112 0.40 -0.47 -16.01
CA ALA A 112 0.23 0.94 -15.67
C ALA A 112 -0.55 1.69 -16.77
N ASN A 113 -0.23 1.45 -18.04
CA ASN A 113 -0.96 2.06 -19.16
C ASN A 113 -2.40 1.56 -19.24
N ARG A 114 -2.66 0.26 -19.01
CA ARG A 114 -4.03 -0.29 -18.94
C ARG A 114 -4.83 0.38 -17.82
N PHE A 115 -4.22 0.55 -16.64
CA PHE A 115 -4.85 1.21 -15.50
C PHE A 115 -5.21 2.68 -15.79
N VAL A 116 -4.29 3.44 -16.38
CA VAL A 116 -4.56 4.84 -16.76
C VAL A 116 -5.62 4.93 -17.87
N ALA A 117 -5.61 4.02 -18.85
CA ALA A 117 -6.63 3.97 -19.90
C ALA A 117 -8.02 3.64 -19.34
N LYS A 118 -8.09 2.75 -18.34
CA LYS A 118 -9.32 2.40 -17.63
C LYS A 118 -9.85 3.53 -16.76
N PHE A 119 -8.96 4.32 -16.15
CA PHE A 119 -9.30 5.42 -15.23
C PHE A 119 -8.66 6.75 -15.67
N PRO A 120 -9.09 7.35 -16.79
CA PRO A 120 -8.44 8.52 -17.39
C PRO A 120 -8.45 9.76 -16.49
N ALA A 121 -9.40 9.86 -15.55
CA ALA A 121 -9.46 10.95 -14.58
C ALA A 121 -8.23 11.02 -13.66
N LEU A 122 -7.46 9.92 -13.53
CA LEU A 122 -6.25 9.88 -12.71
C LEU A 122 -5.00 10.39 -13.45
N ALA A 123 -5.08 10.63 -14.77
CA ALA A 123 -3.93 11.02 -15.58
C ALA A 123 -3.46 12.47 -15.36
N SER A 124 -4.33 13.35 -14.82
CA SER A 124 -4.14 14.81 -14.79
C SER A 124 -3.79 15.38 -13.41
N SER A 125 -3.52 14.54 -12.41
CA SER A 125 -3.21 15.02 -11.06
C SER A 125 -1.69 15.11 -10.83
N PRO A 126 -1.14 16.31 -10.49
CA PRO A 126 0.23 16.40 -10.00
C PRO A 126 0.36 15.56 -8.73
N LYS A 127 1.47 14.83 -8.61
CA LYS A 127 1.73 13.91 -7.51
C LYS A 127 2.80 14.53 -6.61
N PRO A 128 2.57 14.64 -5.29
CA PRO A 128 3.62 15.07 -4.39
C PRO A 128 4.72 14.00 -4.38
N ASP A 129 5.98 14.45 -4.36
CA ASP A 129 7.09 13.56 -4.08
C ASP A 129 6.93 13.03 -2.65
N PHE A 130 6.82 11.72 -2.51
CA PHE A 130 6.78 11.06 -1.21
C PHE A 130 7.97 10.12 -1.06
N VAL A 131 8.77 10.35 -0.03
CA VAL A 131 9.88 9.48 0.35
C VAL A 131 9.52 8.82 1.68
N PRO A 132 9.38 7.49 1.75
CA PRO A 132 9.11 6.82 3.02
C PRO A 132 10.29 7.00 3.98
N GLN A 133 10.01 7.09 5.28
CA GLN A 133 11.05 6.98 6.28
C GLN A 133 11.53 5.53 6.36
N ARG A 134 12.84 5.34 6.54
CA ARG A 134 13.48 4.01 6.61
C ARG A 134 14.19 3.88 7.95
N LEU A 135 13.86 2.82 8.68
CA LEU A 135 14.45 2.52 9.98
C LEU A 135 15.04 1.11 9.96
N ALA A 136 16.31 0.97 10.32
CA ALA A 136 17.01 -0.30 10.29
C ALA A 136 16.80 -1.10 11.60
N PHE A 137 16.65 -2.41 11.46
CA PHE A 137 16.49 -3.35 12.57
C PHE A 137 17.27 -4.63 12.29
N ALA A 138 17.80 -5.28 13.33
CA ALA A 138 18.48 -6.56 13.18
C ALA A 138 17.48 -7.71 13.03
N THR A 139 16.30 -7.60 13.65
CA THR A 139 15.28 -8.65 13.66
C THR A 139 13.86 -8.11 13.46
N SER A 140 12.96 -8.99 13.03
CA SER A 140 11.53 -8.66 12.92
C SER A 140 10.90 -8.36 14.29
N GLY A 141 11.42 -8.97 15.36
CA GLY A 141 11.00 -8.71 16.73
C GLY A 141 11.29 -7.28 17.17
N GLU A 142 12.44 -6.73 16.82
CA GLU A 142 12.79 -5.33 17.10
C GLU A 142 11.89 -4.36 16.32
N ALA A 143 11.66 -4.62 15.03
CA ALA A 143 10.77 -3.82 14.21
C ALA A 143 9.31 -3.85 14.71
N ALA A 144 8.85 -5.02 15.18
CA ALA A 144 7.53 -5.19 15.79
C ALA A 144 7.41 -4.46 17.14
N ALA A 145 8.43 -4.54 17.99
CA ALA A 145 8.47 -3.83 19.27
C ALA A 145 8.47 -2.31 19.06
N PHE A 146 9.24 -1.81 18.09
CA PHE A 146 9.22 -0.41 17.70
C PHE A 146 7.83 0.02 17.21
N SER A 147 7.22 -0.74 16.29
CA SER A 147 5.88 -0.44 15.77
C SER A 147 4.83 -0.41 16.88
N SER A 148 4.88 -1.37 17.80
CA SER A 148 3.97 -1.43 18.95
C SER A 148 4.13 -0.21 19.86
N ARG A 149 5.37 0.25 20.07
CA ARG A 149 5.65 1.46 20.87
C ARG A 149 5.14 2.71 20.15
N LEU A 150 5.32 2.81 18.84
CA LEU A 150 4.80 3.92 18.04
C LEU A 150 3.27 4.00 18.15
N ASP A 151 2.58 2.87 18.06
CA ASP A 151 1.12 2.82 18.19
C ASP A 151 0.64 3.17 19.62
N ALA A 152 1.42 2.82 20.65
CA ALA A 152 1.11 3.21 22.02
C ALA A 152 1.23 4.73 22.23
N LEU A 153 2.35 5.33 21.79
CA LEU A 153 2.59 6.77 21.88
C LEU A 153 1.52 7.59 21.13
N CYS A 154 1.10 7.10 19.97
CA CYS A 154 -0.03 7.65 19.21
C CYS A 154 -1.31 7.72 20.06
N ARG A 155 -1.69 6.62 20.72
CA ARG A 155 -2.91 6.56 21.54
C ARG A 155 -2.83 7.42 22.80
N GLU A 156 -1.64 7.56 23.38
CA GLU A 156 -1.41 8.42 24.54
C GLU A 156 -1.49 9.91 24.19
N GLY A 157 -1.12 10.31 22.97
CA GLY A 157 -1.18 11.70 22.51
C GLY A 157 -2.57 12.17 22.07
N GLU A 158 -3.53 11.26 21.91
CA GLU A 158 -4.94 11.56 21.60
C GLU A 158 -5.84 11.66 22.86
N ALA A 159 -5.31 11.32 24.04
CA ALA A 159 -6.00 11.37 25.34
C ALA A 159 -5.74 12.69 26.09
#